data_AF-A0A2G5C899-F1
#
_entry.id   AF-A0A2G5C899-F1
#
_cell.length_a   1.000
_cell.length_b   1.000
_cell.length_c   1.000
_cell.angle_alpha   90.00
_cell.angle_beta   90.00
_cell.angle_gamma   90.00
#
_symmetry.space_group_name_H-M   'P 1'
#
loop_
_entity.id
_entity.type
_entity.pdbx_description
1 polymer ?
#
loop_
_entity_poly.entity_id
_entity_poly.type
_entity_poly.pdbx_seq_one_letter_code
_entity_poly.pdbx_strand_id
1 'polypeptide(L)'
;MKAGCITLVLILSVILYHGYSLKTPFHPKDLLPLLPRKISWPILNSLNSPINLLPTFVGSASFVNTSLGWKGACFYNTSAWMEFHNNSGTQFGGGTLHIKTANAHSWTCMDLYIFATPYRVTWDYYFLGRDHTLLFKEWEGKAEYEYVKNKGVSIFLMESGMLGTLQALWDVFPLFSNTGWGESSNLAFLKKHMMAEFEERPMPWVTNISVDDVHSGDFLAISKIRGRWGGFETLEKWVTGAYAGHTAVLLKDPEGKLWVGESGNENEERGLPFDKLLAIPEQDDWLYSDGKSTSCVVFILEMYKQAGLFDPITSSIQATEFTIKDTYTLNFFENDPSHLPKWCNAGDSVKLPFCQIKGKYRMELPGYNTMKPYPHMNERCPSLPPDYNRVQNC
;
A
#
# COMPACT_ATOMS: atom_id res chain seq x y z
N MET A 1 -36.56 -10.69 44.81
CA MET A 1 -36.24 -10.89 43.37
C MET A 1 -34.88 -10.29 43.00
N LYS A 2 -33.74 -10.76 43.54
CA LYS A 2 -32.40 -10.31 43.07
C LYS A 2 -31.28 -11.37 43.18
N ALA A 3 -31.52 -12.53 43.82
CA ALA A 3 -30.52 -13.60 43.89
C ALA A 3 -30.69 -14.68 42.80
N GLY A 4 -31.92 -15.03 42.42
CA GLY A 4 -32.20 -16.17 41.53
C GLY A 4 -31.79 -16.01 40.07
N CYS A 5 -31.64 -14.77 39.57
CA CYS A 5 -31.26 -14.54 38.17
C CYS A 5 -29.75 -14.77 37.93
N ILE A 6 -28.92 -14.47 38.94
CA ILE A 6 -27.45 -14.63 38.86
C ILE A 6 -27.09 -16.12 38.94
N THR A 7 -27.80 -16.89 39.76
CA THR A 7 -27.61 -18.34 39.86
C THR A 7 -28.02 -19.06 38.57
N LEU A 8 -29.07 -18.58 37.88
CA LEU A 8 -29.50 -19.15 36.60
C LEU A 8 -28.47 -18.91 35.48
N VAL A 9 -27.84 -17.73 35.43
CA VAL A 9 -26.79 -17.39 34.45
C VAL A 9 -25.52 -18.23 34.69
N LEU A 10 -25.13 -18.44 35.95
CA LEU A 10 -23.98 -19.28 36.29
C LEU A 10 -24.24 -20.76 35.97
N ILE A 11 -25.44 -21.28 36.22
CA ILE A 11 -25.81 -22.66 35.88
C ILE A 11 -25.86 -22.85 34.35
N LEU A 12 -26.37 -21.88 33.59
CA LEU A 12 -26.31 -21.92 32.11
C LEU A 12 -24.86 -21.90 31.59
N SER A 13 -23.96 -21.15 32.24
CA SER A 13 -22.55 -21.12 31.84
C SER A 13 -21.85 -22.47 32.09
N VAL A 14 -22.19 -23.18 33.18
CA VAL A 14 -21.59 -24.49 33.51
C VAL A 14 -22.15 -25.61 32.64
N ILE A 15 -23.44 -25.54 32.25
CA ILE A 15 -24.04 -26.52 31.33
C ILE A 15 -23.47 -26.37 29.91
N LEU A 16 -23.08 -25.16 29.48
CA LEU A 16 -22.39 -24.92 28.21
C LEU A 16 -20.93 -25.41 28.19
N TYR A 17 -20.34 -25.75 29.33
CA TYR A 17 -18.98 -26.31 29.41
C TYR A 17 -18.93 -27.83 29.13
N HIS A 18 -20.06 -28.53 29.23
CA HIS A 18 -20.15 -29.97 28.97
C HIS A 18 -20.92 -30.26 27.68
N GLY A 19 -20.17 -30.22 26.57
CA GLY A 19 -20.43 -31.02 25.37
C GLY A 19 -21.73 -30.75 24.61
N TYR A 20 -21.72 -29.72 23.76
CA TYR A 20 -22.14 -29.76 22.35
C TYR A 20 -21.70 -28.43 21.73
N SER A 21 -20.93 -28.48 20.63
CA SER A 21 -20.52 -27.29 19.87
C SER A 21 -21.72 -26.69 19.14
N LEU A 22 -22.60 -26.01 19.89
CA LEU A 22 -23.69 -25.22 19.32
C LEU A 22 -23.06 -23.92 18.81
N LYS A 23 -23.05 -23.70 17.49
CA LYS A 23 -22.58 -22.43 16.91
C LYS A 23 -23.36 -21.28 17.55
N THR A 24 -22.66 -20.35 18.18
CA THR A 24 -23.31 -19.20 18.79
C THR A 24 -23.94 -18.34 17.69
N PRO A 25 -25.14 -17.78 17.88
CA PRO A 25 -25.80 -16.97 16.86
C PRO A 25 -24.97 -15.73 16.49
N PHE A 26 -24.15 -15.25 17.44
CA PHE A 26 -23.21 -14.15 17.24
C PHE A 26 -21.90 -14.48 17.98
N HIS A 27 -20.77 -14.04 17.46
CA HIS A 27 -19.53 -13.97 18.24
C HIS A 27 -19.53 -12.64 19.01
N PRO A 28 -19.00 -12.55 20.24
CA PRO A 28 -18.97 -11.29 21.00
C PRO A 28 -18.34 -10.11 20.24
N LYS A 29 -17.36 -10.39 19.36
CA LYS A 29 -16.77 -9.37 18.47
C LYS A 29 -17.73 -8.87 17.39
N ASP A 30 -18.69 -9.67 16.96
CA ASP A 30 -19.68 -9.33 15.93
C ASP A 30 -20.80 -8.44 16.49
N LEU A 31 -21.02 -8.48 17.81
CA LEU A 31 -21.98 -7.64 18.51
C LEU A 31 -21.41 -6.29 18.94
N LEU A 32 -20.08 -6.14 19.01
CA LEU A 32 -19.42 -4.89 19.37
C LEU A 32 -19.97 -3.69 18.59
N PRO A 33 -20.20 -3.77 17.27
CA PRO A 33 -20.67 -2.61 16.51
C PRO A 33 -22.15 -2.27 16.74
N LEU A 34 -22.95 -3.18 17.28
CA LEU A 34 -24.34 -2.94 17.67
C LEU A 34 -24.44 -2.24 19.04
N LEU A 35 -23.33 -2.17 19.79
CA LEU A 35 -23.26 -1.43 21.04
C LEU A 35 -23.04 0.07 20.79
N PRO A 36 -23.54 0.94 21.69
CA PRO A 36 -23.33 2.38 21.59
C PRO A 36 -21.86 2.75 21.36
N ARG A 37 -21.60 3.69 20.44
CA ARG A 37 -20.22 4.10 20.07
C ARG A 37 -19.31 4.40 21.27
N LYS A 38 -19.83 4.96 22.36
CA LYS A 38 -19.04 5.23 23.58
C LYS A 38 -18.44 3.98 24.22
N ILE A 39 -19.02 2.81 24.00
CA ILE A 39 -18.62 1.52 24.57
C ILE A 39 -17.85 0.70 23.53
N SER A 40 -18.35 0.67 22.29
CA SER A 40 -17.77 -0.14 21.22
C SER A 40 -16.50 0.46 20.62
N TRP A 41 -16.42 1.79 20.50
CA TRP A 41 -15.32 2.47 19.80
C TRP A 41 -13.95 2.29 20.46
N PRO A 42 -13.79 2.40 21.81
CA PRO A 42 -12.51 2.13 22.45
C PRO A 42 -12.06 0.68 22.29
N ILE A 43 -13.01 -0.26 22.34
CA ILE A 43 -12.74 -1.70 22.22
C ILE A 43 -12.40 -2.06 20.76
N LEU A 44 -13.12 -1.52 19.79
CA LEU A 44 -12.85 -1.70 18.36
C LEU A 44 -11.49 -1.13 17.96
N ASN A 45 -11.13 0.06 18.45
CA ASN A 45 -9.82 0.66 18.21
C ASN A 45 -8.67 -0.11 18.90
N SER A 46 -8.94 -0.77 20.02
CA SER A 46 -7.96 -1.63 20.69
C SER A 46 -7.80 -3.00 20.03
N LEU A 47 -8.85 -3.51 19.37
CA LEU A 47 -8.85 -4.82 18.70
C LEU A 47 -8.35 -4.75 17.25
N ASN A 48 -8.46 -3.60 16.61
CA ASN A 48 -8.04 -3.38 15.23
C ASN A 48 -6.82 -2.46 15.18
N SER A 49 -5.63 -3.05 15.00
CA SER A 49 -4.44 -2.30 14.61
C SER A 49 -4.66 -1.70 13.22
N PRO A 50 -4.08 -0.54 12.86
CA PRO A 50 -4.09 -0.02 11.49
C PRO A 50 -3.60 -1.04 10.45
N ILE A 51 -2.76 -2.00 10.85
CA ILE A 51 -2.35 -3.16 10.03
C ILE A 51 -3.52 -4.07 9.64
N ASN A 52 -4.57 -4.16 10.46
CA ASN A 52 -5.77 -4.96 10.15
C ASN A 52 -6.65 -4.32 9.05
N LEU A 53 -6.28 -3.12 8.57
CA LEU A 53 -6.83 -2.50 7.36
C LEU A 53 -6.17 -3.02 6.08
N LEU A 54 -4.99 -3.65 6.20
CA LEU A 54 -4.28 -4.17 5.04
C LEU A 54 -4.81 -5.56 4.68
N PRO A 55 -5.02 -5.83 3.38
CA PRO A 55 -5.39 -7.15 2.91
C PRO A 55 -4.26 -8.17 3.12
N THR A 56 -4.56 -9.31 3.75
CA THR A 56 -3.63 -10.43 3.89
C THR A 56 -3.68 -11.29 2.63
N PHE A 57 -2.54 -11.55 1.98
CA PHE A 57 -2.50 -12.47 0.85
C PHE A 57 -2.80 -13.90 1.32
N VAL A 58 -3.81 -14.55 0.71
CA VAL A 58 -4.21 -15.93 1.07
C VAL A 58 -3.85 -16.95 -0.01
N GLY A 59 -3.47 -16.50 -1.19
CA GLY A 59 -2.96 -17.32 -2.29
C GLY A 59 -3.52 -16.90 -3.65
N SER A 60 -3.16 -17.64 -4.70
CA SER A 60 -3.61 -17.35 -6.06
C SER A 60 -4.35 -18.54 -6.67
N ALA A 61 -5.49 -18.27 -7.30
CA ALA A 61 -6.30 -19.30 -7.97
C ALA A 61 -6.00 -19.34 -9.47
N SER A 62 -5.50 -20.48 -9.96
CA SER A 62 -5.16 -20.73 -11.36
C SER A 62 -5.84 -22.00 -11.90
N PHE A 63 -5.62 -22.30 -13.19
CA PHE A 63 -6.16 -23.48 -13.87
C PHE A 63 -5.59 -24.81 -13.36
N VAL A 64 -4.38 -24.81 -12.78
CA VAL A 64 -3.63 -26.05 -12.52
C VAL A 64 -4.13 -26.72 -11.25
N ASN A 65 -5.15 -27.59 -11.37
CA ASN A 65 -5.52 -28.74 -10.52
C ASN A 65 -5.24 -28.66 -9.00
N THR A 66 -5.30 -27.48 -8.42
CA THR A 66 -4.98 -27.22 -7.03
C THR A 66 -6.04 -26.27 -6.51
N SER A 67 -7.03 -26.83 -5.83
CA SER A 67 -7.93 -25.99 -5.04
C SER A 67 -7.09 -25.35 -3.94
N LEU A 68 -6.95 -24.03 -3.98
CA LEU A 68 -6.32 -23.28 -2.91
C LEU A 68 -7.26 -23.30 -1.71
N GLY A 69 -6.76 -23.66 -0.52
CA GLY A 69 -7.55 -23.70 0.71
C GLY A 69 -6.94 -22.81 1.79
N TRP A 70 -7.77 -22.03 2.49
CA TRP A 70 -7.33 -21.18 3.59
C TRP A 70 -8.41 -21.03 4.66
N LYS A 71 -8.02 -20.42 5.77
CA LYS A 71 -8.90 -20.02 6.86
C LYS A 71 -9.26 -18.55 6.70
N GLY A 72 -10.54 -18.25 6.46
CA GLY A 72 -11.08 -16.90 6.43
C GLY A 72 -11.25 -16.29 7.82
N ALA A 73 -11.69 -15.02 7.86
CA ALA A 73 -12.04 -14.34 9.11
C ALA A 73 -13.37 -14.89 9.66
N CYS A 74 -14.34 -15.13 8.76
CA CYS A 74 -15.65 -15.70 9.02
C CYS A 74 -15.70 -17.22 8.80
N PHE A 75 -15.14 -17.70 7.69
CA PHE A 75 -15.24 -19.10 7.29
C PHE A 75 -13.96 -19.87 7.58
N TYR A 76 -14.03 -20.91 8.41
CA TYR A 76 -12.84 -21.68 8.75
C TYR A 76 -12.37 -22.64 7.65
N ASN A 77 -13.20 -22.87 6.64
CA ASN A 77 -12.83 -23.68 5.49
C ASN A 77 -13.26 -22.95 4.23
N THR A 78 -12.30 -22.28 3.59
CA THR A 78 -12.51 -21.59 2.32
C THR A 78 -11.62 -22.21 1.27
N SER A 79 -12.15 -22.40 0.06
CA SER A 79 -11.33 -22.79 -1.08
C SER A 79 -11.68 -22.02 -2.34
N ALA A 80 -10.72 -21.91 -3.27
CA ALA A 80 -10.94 -21.29 -4.56
C ALA A 80 -10.27 -22.05 -5.70
N TRP A 81 -10.88 -21.96 -6.88
CA TRP A 81 -10.32 -22.44 -8.14
C TRP A 81 -10.82 -21.58 -9.30
N MET A 82 -10.06 -21.55 -10.39
CA MET A 82 -10.38 -20.75 -11.57
C MET A 82 -10.85 -21.65 -12.71
N GLU A 83 -11.90 -21.23 -13.41
CA GLU A 83 -12.38 -21.83 -14.65
C GLU A 83 -12.25 -20.81 -15.79
N PHE A 84 -11.58 -21.17 -16.88
CA PHE A 84 -11.46 -20.31 -18.05
C PHE A 84 -12.57 -20.61 -19.04
N HIS A 85 -13.13 -19.58 -19.68
CA HIS A 85 -14.16 -19.75 -20.70
C HIS A 85 -14.01 -18.71 -21.82
N ASN A 86 -14.44 -19.06 -23.02
CA ASN A 86 -14.48 -18.11 -24.15
C ASN A 86 -15.92 -17.70 -24.50
N ASN A 87 -16.72 -17.37 -23.48
CA ASN A 87 -18.12 -16.97 -23.68
C ASN A 87 -18.26 -15.60 -24.36
N SER A 88 -17.24 -14.74 -24.32
CA SER A 88 -17.22 -13.41 -24.94
C SER A 88 -16.93 -13.46 -26.45
N GLY A 89 -16.39 -14.57 -26.96
CA GLY A 89 -16.00 -14.71 -28.37
C GLY A 89 -14.72 -13.96 -28.74
N THR A 90 -13.96 -13.48 -27.75
CA THR A 90 -12.72 -12.72 -27.98
C THR A 90 -11.50 -13.64 -27.99
N GLN A 91 -10.36 -13.13 -28.44
CA GLN A 91 -9.16 -13.96 -28.66
C GLN A 91 -8.69 -14.69 -27.38
N PHE A 92 -8.87 -14.06 -26.22
CA PHE A 92 -8.39 -14.58 -24.93
C PHE A 92 -9.54 -14.98 -23.98
N GLY A 93 -10.79 -14.67 -24.32
CA GLY A 93 -11.94 -15.00 -23.49
C GLY A 93 -11.89 -14.35 -22.09
N GLY A 94 -12.48 -15.03 -21.13
CA GLY A 94 -12.56 -14.62 -19.73
C GLY A 94 -12.43 -15.83 -18.77
N GLY A 95 -12.92 -15.68 -17.55
CA GLY A 95 -12.94 -16.76 -16.58
C GLY A 95 -13.89 -16.53 -15.41
N THR A 96 -14.21 -17.61 -14.72
CA THR A 96 -15.01 -17.63 -13.50
C THR A 96 -14.14 -18.10 -12.35
N LEU A 97 -13.95 -17.23 -11.36
CA LEU A 97 -13.34 -17.61 -10.09
C LEU A 97 -14.44 -18.18 -9.19
N HIS A 98 -14.29 -19.44 -8.81
CA HIS A 98 -15.18 -20.12 -7.89
C HIS A 98 -14.61 -20.05 -6.48
N ILE A 99 -15.44 -19.69 -5.50
CA ILE A 99 -15.06 -19.57 -4.09
C ILE A 99 -16.06 -20.32 -3.25
N LYS A 100 -15.59 -21.35 -2.55
CA LYS A 100 -16.38 -22.17 -1.66
C LYS A 100 -16.09 -21.81 -0.23
N THR A 101 -17.12 -21.46 0.52
CA THR A 101 -17.02 -21.05 1.92
C THR A 101 -17.80 -22.02 2.80
N ALA A 102 -17.21 -22.47 3.90
CA ALA A 102 -17.83 -23.39 4.84
C ALA A 102 -17.38 -23.13 6.28
N ASN A 103 -18.13 -23.68 7.23
CA ASN A 103 -17.83 -23.58 8.67
C ASN A 103 -17.72 -22.13 9.18
N ALA A 104 -18.76 -21.33 8.92
CA ALA A 104 -18.91 -20.01 9.51
C ALA A 104 -18.83 -20.08 11.05
N HIS A 105 -18.06 -19.17 11.66
CA HIS A 105 -17.92 -19.07 13.12
C HIS A 105 -19.12 -18.38 13.80
N SER A 106 -19.90 -17.56 13.08
CA SER A 106 -21.17 -16.99 13.53
C SER A 106 -22.15 -16.82 12.37
N TRP A 107 -23.41 -16.47 12.64
CA TRP A 107 -24.42 -16.26 11.60
C TRP A 107 -24.34 -14.90 10.91
N THR A 108 -23.62 -13.95 11.50
CA THR A 108 -23.53 -12.56 11.01
C THR A 108 -22.13 -12.18 10.54
N CYS A 109 -21.18 -13.10 10.60
CA CYS A 109 -19.85 -12.82 10.10
C CYS A 109 -19.84 -12.72 8.58
N MET A 110 -18.80 -12.07 8.04
CA MET A 110 -18.53 -12.06 6.61
C MET A 110 -17.04 -12.02 6.35
N ASP A 111 -16.63 -12.58 5.22
CA ASP A 111 -15.32 -12.31 4.64
C ASP A 111 -15.45 -11.27 3.54
N LEU A 112 -14.46 -10.37 3.44
CA LEU A 112 -14.23 -9.60 2.22
C LEU A 112 -12.92 -10.02 1.58
N TYR A 113 -12.97 -10.21 0.27
CA TYR A 113 -11.81 -10.51 -0.55
C TYR A 113 -11.54 -9.42 -1.58
N ILE A 114 -10.25 -9.15 -1.80
CA ILE A 114 -9.73 -8.39 -2.93
C ILE A 114 -9.10 -9.39 -3.89
N PHE A 115 -9.40 -9.26 -5.18
CA PHE A 115 -8.90 -10.08 -6.26
C PHE A 115 -8.11 -9.19 -7.21
N ALA A 116 -6.84 -9.52 -7.42
CA ALA A 116 -5.93 -8.69 -8.20
C ALA A 116 -5.17 -9.49 -9.27
N THR A 117 -4.99 -8.84 -10.41
CA THR A 117 -3.97 -9.12 -11.42
C THR A 117 -3.11 -7.84 -11.57
N PRO A 118 -1.95 -7.90 -12.25
CA PRO A 118 -1.19 -6.69 -12.59
C PRO A 118 -2.00 -5.66 -13.41
N TYR A 119 -3.12 -6.09 -13.99
CA TYR A 119 -3.94 -5.31 -14.92
C TYR A 119 -5.21 -4.76 -14.25
N ARG A 120 -5.82 -5.51 -13.32
CA ARG A 120 -7.07 -5.09 -12.65
C ARG A 120 -7.16 -5.50 -11.19
N VAL A 121 -7.98 -4.77 -10.46
CA VAL A 121 -8.36 -5.06 -9.07
C VAL A 121 -9.88 -5.07 -8.97
N THR A 122 -10.44 -6.10 -8.34
CA THR A 122 -11.86 -6.22 -8.01
C THR A 122 -12.01 -6.79 -6.60
N TRP A 123 -13.23 -6.86 -6.09
CA TRP A 123 -13.52 -7.26 -4.71
C TRP A 123 -14.91 -7.89 -4.61
N ASP A 124 -15.11 -8.77 -3.63
CA ASP A 124 -16.39 -9.40 -3.36
C ASP A 124 -16.48 -9.87 -1.90
N TYR A 125 -17.71 -10.05 -1.40
CA TYR A 125 -17.97 -10.39 0.00
C TYR A 125 -18.87 -11.61 0.17
N TYR A 126 -18.63 -12.37 1.24
CA TYR A 126 -19.35 -13.61 1.52
C TYR A 126 -19.93 -13.62 2.93
N PHE A 127 -21.26 -13.73 3.03
CA PHE A 127 -22.02 -13.84 4.29
C PHE A 127 -22.51 -15.26 4.58
N LEU A 128 -22.60 -16.10 3.55
CA LEU A 128 -23.18 -17.43 3.66
C LEU A 128 -22.16 -18.47 3.22
N GLY A 129 -22.09 -19.56 3.98
CA GLY A 129 -21.27 -20.71 3.63
C GLY A 129 -21.90 -21.45 2.46
N ARG A 130 -21.44 -21.13 1.25
CA ARG A 130 -21.88 -21.74 -0.01
C ARG A 130 -20.79 -21.59 -1.07
N ASP A 131 -21.11 -22.09 -2.25
CA ASP A 131 -20.32 -21.89 -3.45
C ASP A 131 -20.71 -20.53 -4.07
N HIS A 132 -19.72 -19.68 -4.32
CA HIS A 132 -19.85 -18.34 -4.90
C HIS A 132 -19.03 -18.26 -6.18
N THR A 133 -19.36 -17.32 -7.06
CA THR A 133 -18.67 -17.13 -8.33
C THR A 133 -18.44 -15.65 -8.63
N LEU A 134 -17.25 -15.34 -9.12
CA LEU A 134 -16.86 -14.03 -9.61
C LEU A 134 -16.49 -14.12 -11.08
N LEU A 135 -17.18 -13.36 -11.93
CA LEU A 135 -17.05 -13.44 -13.38
C LEU A 135 -16.09 -12.37 -13.92
N PHE A 136 -15.03 -12.82 -14.58
CA PHE A 136 -14.18 -12.02 -15.46
C PHE A 136 -14.71 -12.19 -16.89
N LYS A 137 -15.50 -11.23 -17.36
CA LYS A 137 -16.14 -11.29 -18.70
C LYS A 137 -15.10 -11.45 -19.82
N GLU A 138 -14.02 -10.67 -19.71
CA GLU A 138 -12.94 -10.64 -20.69
C GLU A 138 -11.62 -10.18 -20.03
N TRP A 139 -10.52 -10.84 -20.41
CA TRP A 139 -9.15 -10.42 -20.06
C TRP A 139 -8.71 -9.23 -20.91
N GLU A 140 -7.93 -8.32 -20.32
CA GLU A 140 -7.53 -7.04 -20.93
C GLU A 140 -6.65 -7.23 -22.16
N GLY A 141 -5.90 -8.33 -22.20
CA GLY A 141 -5.12 -8.74 -23.36
C GLY A 141 -4.36 -10.03 -23.10
N LYS A 142 -3.46 -10.34 -24.04
CA LYS A 142 -2.61 -11.54 -23.99
C LYS A 142 -1.86 -11.66 -22.66
N ALA A 143 -1.29 -10.55 -22.21
CA ALA A 143 -0.42 -10.52 -21.05
C ALA A 143 -1.17 -10.77 -19.73
N GLU A 144 -2.41 -10.28 -19.59
CA GLU A 144 -3.27 -10.64 -18.45
C GLU A 144 -3.67 -12.12 -18.51
N TYR A 145 -4.07 -12.60 -19.69
CA TYR A 145 -4.45 -14.00 -19.87
C TYR A 145 -3.31 -14.97 -19.51
N GLU A 146 -2.09 -14.71 -20.01
CA GLU A 146 -0.91 -15.52 -19.71
C GLU A 146 -0.51 -15.42 -18.24
N TYR A 147 -0.61 -14.22 -17.63
CA TYR A 147 -0.42 -14.05 -16.19
C TYR A 147 -1.40 -14.93 -15.41
N VAL A 148 -2.70 -14.81 -15.63
CA VAL A 148 -3.71 -15.56 -14.84
C VAL A 148 -3.58 -17.06 -15.08
N LYS A 149 -3.24 -17.48 -16.30
CA LYS A 149 -3.00 -18.89 -16.63
C LYS A 149 -1.83 -19.48 -15.84
N ASN A 150 -0.72 -18.74 -15.72
CA ASN A 150 0.53 -19.22 -15.13
C ASN A 150 0.64 -18.93 -13.62
N LYS A 151 0.04 -17.83 -13.15
CA LYS A 151 0.17 -17.28 -11.79
C LYS A 151 -1.14 -17.29 -11.00
N GLY A 152 -2.27 -17.32 -11.70
CA GLY A 152 -3.59 -17.20 -11.08
C GLY A 152 -3.97 -15.76 -10.75
N VAL A 153 -5.22 -15.59 -10.32
CA VAL A 153 -5.67 -14.32 -9.71
C VAL A 153 -5.25 -14.32 -8.26
N SER A 154 -4.55 -13.28 -7.82
CA SER A 154 -4.13 -13.10 -6.43
C SER A 154 -5.33 -12.76 -5.57
N ILE A 155 -5.51 -13.50 -4.48
CA ILE A 155 -6.62 -13.37 -3.54
C ILE A 155 -6.08 -12.82 -2.24
N PHE A 156 -6.70 -11.76 -1.74
CA PHE A 156 -6.38 -11.19 -0.45
C PHE A 156 -7.62 -11.10 0.44
N LEU A 157 -7.47 -11.45 1.72
CA LEU A 157 -8.50 -11.42 2.73
C LEU A 157 -8.38 -10.15 3.59
N MET A 158 -9.51 -9.48 3.82
CA MET A 158 -9.60 -8.44 4.83
C MET A 158 -9.94 -9.06 6.19
N GLU A 159 -8.95 -9.17 7.08
CA GLU A 159 -9.12 -9.87 8.38
C GLU A 159 -10.10 -9.18 9.34
N SER A 160 -10.40 -7.91 9.12
CA SER A 160 -11.19 -7.08 10.03
C SER A 160 -12.71 -7.30 9.98
N GLY A 161 -13.21 -8.24 9.14
CA GLY A 161 -14.63 -8.61 9.03
C GLY A 161 -15.53 -7.45 8.56
N MET A 162 -16.86 -7.60 8.56
CA MET A 162 -17.82 -6.65 7.94
C MET A 162 -17.57 -5.18 8.25
N LEU A 163 -17.40 -4.85 9.53
CA LEU A 163 -17.41 -3.45 9.98
C LEU A 163 -16.02 -2.83 9.94
N GLY A 164 -14.96 -3.60 10.22
CA GLY A 164 -13.60 -3.13 9.96
C GLY A 164 -13.38 -2.92 8.46
N THR A 165 -13.96 -3.79 7.64
CA THR A 165 -13.91 -3.70 6.18
C THR A 165 -14.75 -2.56 5.61
N LEU A 166 -16.00 -2.38 6.02
CA LEU A 166 -16.84 -1.27 5.54
C LEU A 166 -16.26 0.08 5.98
N GLN A 167 -15.67 0.14 7.17
CA GLN A 167 -14.98 1.34 7.64
C GLN A 167 -13.65 1.57 6.90
N ALA A 168 -12.88 0.51 6.63
CA ALA A 168 -11.69 0.56 5.79
C ALA A 168 -12.03 1.04 4.37
N LEU A 169 -13.06 0.46 3.76
CA LEU A 169 -13.55 0.87 2.44
C LEU A 169 -14.08 2.30 2.46
N TRP A 170 -14.74 2.73 3.54
CA TRP A 170 -15.18 4.12 3.67
C TRP A 170 -14.00 5.10 3.74
N ASP A 171 -12.91 4.72 4.42
CA ASP A 171 -11.72 5.56 4.54
C ASP A 171 -10.82 5.47 3.27
N VAL A 172 -10.84 4.35 2.53
CA VAL A 172 -9.92 4.05 1.42
C VAL A 172 -10.53 4.25 0.03
N PHE A 173 -11.78 3.85 -0.20
CA PHE A 173 -12.44 3.99 -1.51
C PHE A 173 -12.48 5.44 -2.02
N PRO A 174 -12.75 6.46 -1.18
CA PRO A 174 -12.74 7.85 -1.64
C PRO A 174 -11.39 8.29 -2.18
N LEU A 175 -10.29 7.70 -1.69
CA LEU A 175 -8.92 8.11 -2.03
C LEU A 175 -8.63 8.03 -3.53
N PHE A 176 -9.25 7.08 -4.23
CA PHE A 176 -9.03 6.85 -5.66
C PHE A 176 -9.91 7.74 -6.55
N SER A 177 -10.82 8.53 -5.97
CA SER A 177 -11.72 9.41 -6.71
C SER A 177 -10.99 10.63 -7.28
N ASN A 178 -11.22 10.95 -8.56
CA ASN A 178 -10.69 12.16 -9.19
C ASN A 178 -11.59 13.40 -8.97
N THR A 179 -12.15 13.53 -7.77
CA THR A 179 -13.06 14.63 -7.37
C THR A 179 -12.44 15.45 -6.24
N GLY A 180 -13.00 16.64 -5.96
CA GLY A 180 -12.61 17.41 -4.78
C GLY A 180 -12.89 16.67 -3.46
N TRP A 181 -13.87 15.76 -3.45
CA TRP A 181 -14.12 14.85 -2.33
C TRP A 181 -12.98 13.84 -2.18
N GLY A 182 -12.49 13.25 -3.27
CA GLY A 182 -11.33 12.37 -3.25
C GLY A 182 -10.08 13.09 -2.75
N GLU A 183 -9.80 14.28 -3.27
CA GLU A 183 -8.70 15.14 -2.81
C GLU A 183 -8.79 15.43 -1.30
N SER A 184 -9.96 15.85 -0.81
CA SER A 184 -10.19 16.11 0.61
C SER A 184 -10.05 14.85 1.47
N SER A 185 -10.46 13.69 0.95
CA SER A 185 -10.36 12.41 1.64
C SER A 185 -8.91 11.96 1.77
N ASN A 186 -8.08 12.17 0.74
CA ASN A 186 -6.63 11.90 0.81
C ASN A 186 -5.95 12.76 1.89
N LEU A 187 -6.24 14.06 1.92
CA LEU A 187 -5.70 14.97 2.94
C LEU A 187 -6.15 14.56 4.35
N ALA A 188 -7.42 14.22 4.52
CA ALA A 188 -7.97 13.77 5.80
C ALA A 188 -7.33 12.44 6.25
N PHE A 189 -7.09 11.52 5.32
CA PHE A 189 -6.42 10.25 5.59
C PHE A 189 -4.97 10.48 6.09
N LEU A 190 -4.17 11.26 5.35
CA LEU A 190 -2.79 11.57 5.71
C LEU A 190 -2.70 12.29 7.06
N LYS A 191 -3.59 13.26 7.32
CA LYS A 191 -3.67 13.95 8.61
C LYS A 191 -4.04 13.00 9.75
N LYS A 192 -5.03 12.13 9.54
CA LYS A 192 -5.52 11.18 10.55
C LYS A 192 -4.50 10.09 10.89
N HIS A 193 -3.80 9.56 9.89
CA HIS A 193 -2.97 8.37 10.04
C HIS A 193 -1.47 8.66 10.15
N MET A 194 -1.01 9.83 9.70
CA MET A 194 0.41 10.20 9.70
C MET A 194 0.69 11.53 10.41
N MET A 195 -0.36 12.24 10.86
CA MET A 195 -0.25 13.63 11.34
C MET A 195 0.38 14.57 10.30
N ALA A 196 0.33 14.20 9.02
CA ALA A 196 0.87 14.98 7.91
C ALA A 196 -0.13 16.04 7.47
N GLU A 197 0.29 17.31 7.48
CA GLU A 197 -0.53 18.44 7.04
C GLU A 197 -0.01 19.00 5.72
N PHE A 198 -0.91 19.12 4.74
CA PHE A 198 -0.64 19.65 3.41
C PHE A 198 -1.40 20.98 3.29
N GLU A 199 -0.77 22.07 3.71
CA GLU A 199 -1.38 23.40 3.70
C GLU A 199 -1.48 23.96 2.28
N GLU A 200 -2.56 24.66 1.97
CA GLU A 200 -2.72 25.28 0.66
C GLU A 200 -1.77 26.49 0.50
N ARG A 201 -1.05 26.52 -0.62
CA ARG A 201 -0.11 27.58 -0.99
C ARG A 201 -0.84 28.73 -1.68
N PRO A 202 -0.35 29.97 -1.54
CA PRO A 202 -0.89 31.10 -2.29
C PRO A 202 -0.78 30.87 -3.80
N MET A 203 -1.78 31.32 -4.56
CA MET A 203 -1.74 31.31 -6.02
C MET A 203 -0.76 32.38 -6.56
N PRO A 204 -0.19 32.18 -7.76
CA PRO A 204 -0.41 31.06 -8.68
C PRO A 204 0.43 29.82 -8.34
N TRP A 205 -0.11 28.61 -8.54
CA TRP A 205 0.60 27.34 -8.36
C TRP A 205 1.51 26.98 -9.55
N VAL A 206 2.20 27.99 -10.07
CA VAL A 206 3.11 27.89 -11.21
C VAL A 206 4.38 28.64 -10.86
N THR A 207 5.51 27.95 -10.96
CA THR A 207 6.83 28.60 -10.89
C THR A 207 7.46 28.60 -12.27
N ASN A 208 8.06 29.73 -12.61
CA ASN A 208 8.90 29.85 -13.80
C ASN A 208 10.33 29.48 -13.40
N ILE A 209 10.90 28.47 -14.06
CA ILE A 209 12.20 27.89 -13.72
C ILE A 209 13.09 27.98 -14.96
N SER A 210 14.30 28.50 -14.79
CA SER A 210 15.33 28.44 -15.83
C SER A 210 15.95 27.04 -15.85
N VAL A 211 16.26 26.53 -17.04
CA VAL A 211 17.05 25.29 -17.18
C VAL A 211 18.43 25.45 -16.53
N ASP A 212 18.96 26.67 -16.46
CA ASP A 212 20.25 26.96 -15.82
C ASP A 212 20.22 26.77 -14.30
N ASP A 213 19.05 26.91 -13.67
CA ASP A 213 18.87 26.72 -12.22
C ASP A 213 18.80 25.24 -11.81
N VAL A 214 18.76 24.33 -12.79
CA VAL A 214 18.63 22.87 -12.58
C VAL A 214 19.98 22.19 -12.81
N HIS A 215 20.34 21.24 -11.97
CA HIS A 215 21.56 20.46 -12.11
C HIS A 215 21.25 18.99 -12.38
N SER A 216 22.15 18.31 -13.11
CA SER A 216 22.07 16.86 -13.27
C SER A 216 22.22 16.20 -11.90
N GLY A 217 21.27 15.34 -11.55
CA GLY A 217 21.20 14.71 -10.24
C GLY A 217 20.19 15.39 -9.31
N ASP A 218 19.55 16.51 -9.68
CA ASP A 218 18.50 17.10 -8.85
C ASP A 218 17.35 16.09 -8.63
N PHE A 219 17.04 15.85 -7.36
CA PHE A 219 16.00 14.91 -6.93
C PHE A 219 14.62 15.58 -6.91
N LEU A 220 13.66 14.99 -7.61
CA LEU A 220 12.26 15.40 -7.58
C LEU A 220 11.46 14.47 -6.67
N ALA A 221 11.02 15.00 -5.53
CA ALA A 221 10.00 14.37 -4.69
C ALA A 221 8.60 14.83 -5.13
N ILE A 222 7.71 13.90 -5.46
CA ILE A 222 6.38 14.18 -6.01
C ILE A 222 5.32 13.65 -5.05
N SER A 223 4.28 14.45 -4.83
CA SER A 223 3.13 14.07 -3.99
C SER A 223 1.82 14.40 -4.69
N LYS A 224 1.22 13.38 -5.28
CA LYS A 224 -0.11 13.42 -5.87
C LYS A 224 -1.15 13.10 -4.82
N ILE A 225 -2.19 13.93 -4.74
CA ILE A 225 -3.24 13.83 -3.72
C ILE A 225 -4.59 13.43 -4.33
N ARG A 226 -4.74 13.50 -5.66
CA ARG A 226 -6.04 13.35 -6.32
C ARG A 226 -6.01 12.32 -7.45
N GLY A 227 -7.15 11.63 -7.61
CA GLY A 227 -7.37 10.61 -8.64
C GLY A 227 -6.77 9.26 -8.28
N ARG A 228 -6.90 8.28 -9.19
CA ARG A 228 -6.46 6.89 -8.96
C ARG A 228 -5.03 6.81 -8.43
N TRP A 229 -4.09 7.49 -9.10
CA TRP A 229 -2.69 7.53 -8.69
C TRP A 229 -2.47 8.32 -7.38
N GLY A 230 -3.28 9.35 -7.10
CA GLY A 230 -3.23 10.04 -5.81
C GLY A 230 -3.62 9.13 -4.65
N GLY A 231 -4.62 8.26 -4.85
CA GLY A 231 -4.99 7.25 -3.85
C GLY A 231 -3.86 6.24 -3.59
N PHE A 232 -3.22 5.72 -4.64
CA PHE A 232 -2.06 4.84 -4.49
C PHE A 232 -0.90 5.54 -3.76
N GLU A 233 -0.53 6.74 -4.19
CA GLU A 233 0.54 7.50 -3.55
C GLU A 233 0.22 7.86 -2.08
N THR A 234 -1.05 8.10 -1.73
CA THR A 234 -1.45 8.32 -0.33
C THR A 234 -1.24 7.08 0.53
N LEU A 235 -1.56 5.90 0.00
CA LEU A 235 -1.28 4.64 0.70
C LEU A 235 0.23 4.37 0.76
N GLU A 236 0.98 4.69 -0.29
CA GLU A 236 2.44 4.58 -0.32
C GLU A 236 3.12 5.47 0.74
N LYS A 237 2.72 6.75 0.80
CA LYS A 237 3.12 7.69 1.86
C LYS A 237 2.84 7.10 3.23
N TRP A 238 1.65 6.55 3.41
CA TRP A 238 1.27 5.94 4.67
C TRP A 238 2.09 4.69 5.00
N VAL A 239 2.41 3.80 4.08
CA VAL A 239 3.21 2.61 4.43
C VAL A 239 4.69 2.92 4.61
N THR A 240 5.23 3.90 3.90
CA THR A 240 6.67 4.27 3.96
C THR A 240 6.98 5.36 4.98
N GLY A 241 5.97 6.10 5.45
CA GLY A 241 6.16 7.28 6.28
C GLY A 241 6.68 8.51 5.51
N ALA A 242 6.82 8.41 4.18
CA ALA A 242 7.22 9.52 3.33
C ALA A 242 6.04 10.46 3.04
N TYR A 243 6.31 11.75 2.77
CA TYR A 243 5.25 12.70 2.37
C TYR A 243 5.15 12.85 0.85
N ALA A 244 6.09 12.25 0.12
CA ALA A 244 6.08 12.03 -1.31
C ALA A 244 5.77 10.56 -1.61
N GLY A 245 5.10 10.31 -2.75
CA GLY A 245 4.74 8.97 -3.21
C GLY A 245 5.33 8.60 -4.58
N HIS A 246 6.14 9.48 -5.17
CA HIS A 246 6.89 9.17 -6.39
C HIS A 246 8.15 10.01 -6.45
N THR A 247 9.16 9.52 -7.16
CA THR A 247 10.41 10.25 -7.35
C THR A 247 10.89 10.21 -8.79
N ALA A 248 11.59 11.26 -9.20
CA ALA A 248 12.28 11.32 -10.47
C ALA A 248 13.61 12.08 -10.29
N VAL A 249 14.50 11.97 -11.27
CA VAL A 249 15.76 12.70 -11.29
C VAL A 249 15.84 13.58 -12.54
N LEU A 250 16.35 14.79 -12.38
CA LEU A 250 16.63 15.68 -13.50
C LEU A 250 18.04 15.44 -14.03
N LEU A 251 18.18 15.32 -15.35
CA LEU A 251 19.45 15.05 -16.01
C LEU A 251 19.59 15.95 -17.23
N LYS A 252 20.78 16.54 -17.41
CA LYS A 252 21.14 17.23 -18.65
C LYS A 252 21.97 16.31 -19.53
N ASP A 253 21.67 16.28 -20.82
CA ASP A 253 22.53 15.66 -21.83
C ASP A 253 23.76 16.55 -22.13
N PRO A 254 24.75 16.06 -22.90
CA PRO A 254 25.95 16.83 -23.26
C PRO A 254 25.65 18.15 -23.98
N GLU A 255 24.50 18.25 -24.67
CA GLU A 255 24.03 19.45 -25.37
C GLU A 255 23.32 20.45 -24.42
N GLY A 256 23.15 20.10 -23.14
CA GLY A 256 22.53 20.93 -22.12
C GLY A 256 21.00 20.85 -22.10
N LYS A 257 20.38 19.94 -22.87
CA LYS A 257 18.94 19.72 -22.85
C LYS A 257 18.56 18.91 -21.62
N LEU A 258 17.48 19.35 -20.97
CA LEU A 258 16.98 18.78 -19.73
C LEU A 258 16.03 17.59 -19.99
N TRP A 259 16.23 16.52 -19.22
CA TRP A 259 15.47 15.28 -19.22
C TRP A 259 15.00 14.95 -17.80
N VAL A 260 13.90 14.22 -17.70
CA VAL A 260 13.38 13.65 -16.45
C VAL A 260 13.56 12.13 -16.55
N GLY A 261 14.41 11.57 -15.69
CA GLY A 261 14.59 10.13 -15.54
C GLY A 261 13.71 9.59 -14.42
N GLU A 262 12.93 8.55 -14.69
CA GLU A 262 12.12 7.85 -13.70
C GLU A 262 12.05 6.36 -14.02
N SER A 263 11.82 5.53 -13.02
CA SER A 263 11.50 4.12 -13.24
C SER A 263 10.06 3.99 -13.74
N GLY A 264 9.85 3.30 -14.87
CA GLY A 264 8.54 2.93 -15.38
C GLY A 264 8.52 1.46 -15.82
N ASN A 265 7.37 0.81 -15.80
CA ASN A 265 7.26 -0.59 -16.22
C ASN A 265 7.28 -0.73 -17.75
N GLU A 266 8.19 -1.56 -18.25
CA GLU A 266 7.93 -2.47 -19.37
C GLU A 266 7.93 -3.90 -18.81
N ASN A 267 6.91 -4.69 -19.16
CA ASN A 267 6.61 -6.00 -18.56
C ASN A 267 7.63 -7.08 -18.97
N GLU A 268 7.98 -8.07 -18.12
CA GLU A 268 7.36 -9.41 -18.02
C GLU A 268 8.16 -10.48 -17.22
N GLU A 269 7.38 -11.46 -16.75
CA GLU A 269 7.68 -12.88 -16.47
C GLU A 269 8.74 -13.27 -15.43
N ARG A 270 8.32 -13.94 -14.34
CA ARG A 270 8.86 -15.27 -13.96
C ARG A 270 8.21 -15.86 -12.72
N GLY A 271 7.71 -17.09 -12.87
CA GLY A 271 7.72 -18.23 -11.92
C GLY A 271 7.46 -18.10 -10.41
N LEU A 272 7.93 -17.07 -9.70
CA LEU A 272 7.83 -16.96 -8.24
C LEU A 272 6.47 -16.42 -7.76
N PRO A 273 5.92 -16.92 -6.65
CA PRO A 273 4.75 -16.32 -6.02
C PRO A 273 5.18 -15.01 -5.32
N PHE A 274 4.38 -13.94 -5.50
CA PHE A 274 4.72 -12.56 -5.14
C PHE A 274 5.02 -12.37 -3.64
N ASP A 275 4.38 -13.16 -2.80
CA ASP A 275 4.56 -13.20 -1.35
C ASP A 275 5.95 -13.70 -0.91
N LYS A 276 6.55 -14.65 -1.63
CA LYS A 276 7.94 -15.04 -1.39
C LYS A 276 8.94 -14.02 -1.91
N LEU A 277 8.57 -13.25 -2.94
CA LEU A 277 9.40 -12.18 -3.48
C LEU A 277 9.53 -11.01 -2.48
N LEU A 278 8.41 -10.62 -1.86
CA LEU A 278 8.38 -9.51 -0.87
C LEU A 278 9.17 -9.78 0.42
N ALA A 279 9.47 -11.05 0.73
CA ALA A 279 10.17 -11.43 1.96
C ALA A 279 11.68 -11.61 1.78
N ILE A 280 12.20 -11.45 0.56
CA ILE A 280 13.63 -11.54 0.27
C ILE A 280 14.15 -10.11 0.03
N PRO A 281 15.16 -9.64 0.78
CA PRO A 281 15.85 -8.39 0.48
C PRO A 281 16.33 -8.37 -0.96
N GLU A 282 15.80 -7.43 -1.76
CA GLU A 282 16.18 -7.27 -3.16
C GLU A 282 17.65 -6.85 -3.24
N GLN A 283 18.44 -7.46 -4.14
CA GLN A 283 19.86 -7.07 -4.29
C GLN A 283 20.04 -6.19 -5.52
N ASP A 284 20.88 -5.16 -5.40
CA ASP A 284 21.12 -4.15 -6.46
C ASP A 284 21.70 -4.75 -7.76
N ASP A 285 22.33 -5.92 -7.69
CA ASP A 285 22.93 -6.64 -8.82
C ASP A 285 21.97 -7.63 -9.50
N TRP A 286 20.75 -7.80 -8.99
CA TRP A 286 19.76 -8.68 -9.62
C TRP A 286 19.32 -8.15 -10.98
N LEU A 287 19.24 -9.08 -11.94
CA LEU A 287 18.78 -8.83 -13.30
C LEU A 287 17.55 -9.70 -13.57
N TYR A 288 16.42 -9.05 -13.81
CA TYR A 288 15.18 -9.70 -14.22
C TYR A 288 15.17 -9.91 -15.75
N SER A 289 14.21 -10.68 -16.25
CA SER A 289 14.11 -11.01 -17.69
C SER A 289 13.84 -9.81 -18.58
N ASP A 290 13.20 -8.78 -18.04
CA ASP A 290 12.91 -7.49 -18.66
C ASP A 290 13.98 -6.41 -18.32
N GLY A 291 15.04 -6.79 -17.61
CA GLY A 291 16.14 -5.91 -17.22
C GLY A 291 16.22 -5.70 -15.71
N LYS A 292 16.77 -4.58 -15.26
CA LYS A 292 16.74 -4.24 -13.83
C LYS A 292 15.36 -3.68 -13.48
N SER A 293 14.69 -4.28 -12.51
CA SER A 293 13.49 -3.71 -11.90
C SER A 293 13.95 -2.92 -10.68
N THR A 294 13.60 -1.65 -10.63
CA THR A 294 13.93 -0.79 -9.49
C THR A 294 12.72 0.11 -9.24
N SER A 295 12.40 0.35 -7.97
CA SER A 295 11.43 1.39 -7.63
C SER A 295 11.98 2.76 -8.01
N CYS A 296 11.11 3.76 -8.07
CA CYS A 296 11.46 5.11 -8.52
C CYS A 296 12.60 5.73 -7.73
N VAL A 297 12.68 5.44 -6.43
CA VAL A 297 13.74 5.95 -5.56
C VAL A 297 15.02 5.12 -5.67
N VAL A 298 14.90 3.80 -5.81
CA VAL A 298 16.04 2.88 -5.97
C VAL A 298 16.79 3.19 -7.25
N PHE A 299 16.08 3.49 -8.35
CA PHE A 299 16.70 3.94 -9.60
C PHE A 299 17.64 5.13 -9.39
N ILE A 300 17.18 6.14 -8.64
CA ILE A 300 17.96 7.36 -8.39
C ILE A 300 19.12 7.08 -7.44
N LEU A 301 18.90 6.28 -6.39
CA LEU A 301 19.95 5.92 -5.45
C LEU A 301 21.05 5.08 -6.11
N GLU A 302 20.70 4.16 -6.99
CA GLU A 302 21.67 3.41 -7.79
C GLU A 302 22.50 4.36 -8.66
N MET A 303 21.88 5.38 -9.27
CA MET A 303 22.62 6.41 -9.98
C MET A 303 23.58 7.18 -9.06
N TYR A 304 23.14 7.61 -7.88
CA TYR A 304 23.99 8.29 -6.90
C TYR A 304 25.14 7.41 -6.42
N LYS A 305 24.88 6.11 -6.23
CA LYS A 305 25.85 5.09 -5.87
C LYS A 305 26.92 4.95 -6.95
N GLN A 306 26.55 4.89 -8.22
CA GLN A 306 27.50 4.87 -9.34
C GLN A 306 28.26 6.20 -9.50
N ALA A 307 27.64 7.32 -9.13
CA ALA A 307 28.28 8.64 -9.11
C ALA A 307 29.23 8.84 -7.91
N GLY A 308 29.37 7.85 -7.02
CA GLY A 308 30.31 7.87 -5.90
C GLY A 308 29.80 8.61 -4.64
N LEU A 309 28.51 8.97 -4.56
CA LEU A 309 27.96 9.69 -3.41
C LEU A 309 28.01 8.86 -2.10
N PHE A 310 28.11 7.54 -2.22
CA PHE A 310 28.22 6.63 -1.09
C PHE A 310 29.67 6.22 -0.75
N ASP A 311 30.68 6.75 -1.44
CA ASP A 311 32.07 6.36 -1.16
C ASP A 311 32.52 6.80 0.25
N PRO A 312 33.34 5.98 0.95
CA PRO A 312 33.91 4.69 0.52
C PRO A 312 33.05 3.47 0.88
N ILE A 313 31.81 3.66 1.36
CA ILE A 313 30.96 2.59 1.89
C ILE A 313 30.01 2.00 0.84
N THR A 314 30.16 2.39 -0.42
CA THR A 314 29.34 1.97 -1.57
C THR A 314 29.04 0.47 -1.60
N SER A 315 30.02 -0.40 -1.29
CA SER A 315 29.85 -1.86 -1.28
C SER A 315 29.02 -2.40 -0.11
N SER A 316 28.76 -1.59 0.90
CA SER A 316 27.97 -1.93 2.11
C SER A 316 26.60 -1.26 2.12
N ILE A 317 26.18 -0.64 1.02
CA ILE A 317 24.87 -0.02 0.85
C ILE A 317 24.06 -0.87 -0.12
N GLN A 318 22.81 -1.16 0.24
CA GLN A 318 21.82 -1.76 -0.65
C GLN A 318 20.76 -0.68 -0.95
N ALA A 319 20.71 -0.17 -2.17
CA ALA A 319 19.81 0.93 -2.53
C ALA A 319 18.34 0.51 -2.42
N THR A 320 18.07 -0.77 -2.69
CA THR A 320 16.76 -1.44 -2.55
C THR A 320 16.14 -1.36 -1.16
N GLU A 321 16.95 -1.18 -0.12
CA GLU A 321 16.48 -1.08 1.27
C GLU A 321 16.03 0.34 1.66
N PHE A 322 16.05 1.30 0.72
CA PHE A 322 15.68 2.69 0.97
C PHE A 322 14.26 2.99 0.50
N THR A 323 13.50 3.67 1.38
CA THR A 323 12.25 4.32 0.98
C THR A 323 12.50 5.74 0.48
N ILE A 324 11.47 6.39 -0.07
CA ILE A 324 11.53 7.82 -0.43
C ILE A 324 11.94 8.67 0.78
N LYS A 325 11.45 8.31 1.98
CA LYS A 325 11.81 8.98 3.24
C LYS A 325 13.30 8.88 3.52
N ASP A 326 13.86 7.67 3.44
CA ASP A 326 15.28 7.48 3.72
C ASP A 326 16.14 8.30 2.75
N THR A 327 15.78 8.32 1.46
CA THR A 327 16.52 9.06 0.44
C THR A 327 16.55 10.56 0.66
N TYR A 328 15.41 11.23 0.87
CA TYR A 328 15.45 12.68 1.08
C TYR A 328 16.07 13.07 2.43
N THR A 329 16.18 12.13 3.38
CA THR A 329 16.87 12.38 4.65
C THR A 329 18.39 12.32 4.52
N LEU A 330 18.94 11.66 3.49
CA LEU A 330 20.37 11.61 3.24
C LEU A 330 20.94 13.02 3.08
N ASN A 331 22.11 13.27 3.67
CA ASN A 331 22.75 14.57 3.70
C ASN A 331 23.46 14.94 2.36
N PHE A 332 22.87 14.54 1.24
CA PHE A 332 23.42 14.72 -0.12
C PHE A 332 23.02 16.03 -0.77
N PHE A 333 21.97 16.68 -0.26
CA PHE A 333 21.36 17.80 -0.94
C PHE A 333 21.97 19.12 -0.47
N GLU A 334 21.75 20.18 -1.25
CA GLU A 334 22.16 21.53 -0.88
C GLU A 334 21.57 21.92 0.49
N ASN A 335 22.40 22.47 1.38
CA ASN A 335 22.01 22.91 2.71
C ASN A 335 22.24 24.42 2.94
N ASP A 336 22.93 25.10 2.02
CA ASP A 336 23.12 26.54 2.01
C ASP A 336 22.00 27.22 1.20
N PRO A 337 21.09 27.97 1.86
CA PRO A 337 20.02 28.67 1.16
C PRO A 337 20.49 29.72 0.14
N SER A 338 21.75 30.16 0.21
CA SER A 338 22.33 31.12 -0.73
C SER A 338 22.65 30.51 -2.10
N HIS A 339 22.81 29.18 -2.16
CA HIS A 339 23.00 28.44 -3.40
C HIS A 339 21.68 28.02 -4.06
N LEU A 340 20.56 28.10 -3.33
CA LEU A 340 19.25 27.80 -3.89
C LEU A 340 18.85 28.84 -4.95
N PRO A 341 18.16 28.43 -6.02
CA PRO A 341 17.71 29.36 -7.06
C PRO A 341 16.87 30.50 -6.49
N LYS A 342 16.94 31.68 -7.11
CA LYS A 342 16.21 32.88 -6.62
C LYS A 342 14.70 32.71 -6.57
N TRP A 343 14.14 31.85 -7.41
CA TRP A 343 12.70 31.52 -7.41
C TRP A 343 12.31 30.61 -6.25
N CYS A 344 13.27 29.93 -5.62
CA CYS A 344 13.06 29.05 -4.49
C CYS A 344 12.47 29.85 -3.32
N ASN A 345 11.36 29.36 -2.75
CA ASN A 345 10.59 30.05 -1.71
C ASN A 345 9.99 31.42 -2.11
N ALA A 346 10.11 31.85 -3.37
CA ALA A 346 9.55 33.12 -3.81
C ALA A 346 8.01 33.05 -3.84
N GLY A 347 7.36 34.03 -3.20
CA GLY A 347 5.89 34.13 -3.17
C GLY A 347 5.20 33.18 -2.19
N ASP A 348 5.94 32.40 -1.39
CA ASP A 348 5.38 31.59 -0.31
C ASP A 348 5.61 32.26 1.05
N SER A 349 4.68 32.05 2.00
CA SER A 349 4.79 32.60 3.36
C SER A 349 5.75 31.79 4.24
N VAL A 350 6.06 30.56 3.84
CA VAL A 350 6.95 29.64 4.56
C VAL A 350 8.21 29.41 3.73
N LYS A 351 9.37 29.54 4.38
CA LYS A 351 10.67 29.25 3.77
C LYS A 351 11.11 27.84 4.13
N LEU A 352 11.29 27.00 3.12
CA LEU A 352 11.78 25.63 3.25
C LEU A 352 13.26 25.55 2.85
N PRO A 353 14.02 24.57 3.36
CA PRO A 353 15.42 24.37 3.00
C PRO A 353 15.61 23.77 1.60
N PHE A 354 14.52 23.53 0.87
CA PHE A 354 14.48 22.99 -0.49
C PHE A 354 13.41 23.73 -1.30
N CYS A 355 13.41 23.52 -2.61
CA CYS A 355 12.54 24.25 -3.54
C CYS A 355 11.27 23.50 -3.90
N GLN A 356 10.13 24.20 -3.91
CA GLN A 356 8.86 23.65 -4.39
C GLN A 356 8.41 24.33 -5.68
N ILE A 357 8.53 23.57 -6.77
CA ILE A 357 8.34 24.02 -8.14
C ILE A 357 6.88 24.36 -8.45
N LYS A 358 5.91 23.52 -8.10
CA LYS A 358 4.48 23.73 -8.41
C LYS A 358 3.61 23.04 -7.37
N GLY A 359 2.31 23.27 -7.46
CA GLY A 359 1.32 22.50 -6.70
C GLY A 359 0.55 23.34 -5.69
N LYS A 360 -0.69 22.90 -5.46
CA LYS A 360 -1.64 23.54 -4.55
C LYS A 360 -1.23 23.45 -3.09
N TYR A 361 -0.57 22.36 -2.71
CA TYR A 361 -0.26 22.06 -1.32
C TYR A 361 1.23 22.17 -1.04
N ARG A 362 1.57 22.68 0.14
CA ARG A 362 2.92 22.69 0.67
C ARG A 362 3.25 21.28 1.15
N MET A 363 4.36 20.75 0.64
CA MET A 363 4.90 19.45 1.04
C MET A 363 6.14 19.62 1.92
N GLU A 364 6.06 19.17 3.15
CA GLU A 364 7.24 19.07 4.02
C GLU A 364 7.98 17.76 3.77
N LEU A 365 9.28 17.75 4.09
CA LEU A 365 10.14 16.57 4.04
C LEU A 365 10.77 16.38 5.43
N PRO A 366 10.10 15.70 6.37
CA PRO A 366 10.58 15.57 7.74
C PRO A 366 11.94 14.88 7.83
N GLY A 367 12.95 15.55 8.41
CA GLY A 367 14.31 15.03 8.48
C GLY A 367 15.13 15.21 7.20
N TYR A 368 14.67 16.06 6.27
CA TYR A 368 15.40 16.43 5.06
C TYR A 368 16.88 16.75 5.34
N ASN A 369 17.76 16.08 4.60
CA ASN A 369 19.19 16.38 4.57
C ASN A 369 19.92 16.29 5.93
N THR A 370 19.48 15.41 6.82
CA THR A 370 20.02 15.28 8.19
C THR A 370 20.90 14.05 8.42
N MET A 371 20.78 13.03 7.57
CA MET A 371 21.35 11.70 7.79
C MET A 371 22.63 11.50 7.00
N LYS A 372 23.75 11.30 7.70
CA LYS A 372 24.99 10.85 7.07
C LYS A 372 24.89 9.35 6.74
N PRO A 373 25.21 8.91 5.51
CA PRO A 373 25.26 7.49 5.18
C PRO A 373 26.23 6.71 6.06
N TYR A 374 25.90 5.45 6.36
CA TYR A 374 26.74 4.51 7.09
C TYR A 374 26.56 3.08 6.57
N PRO A 375 27.54 2.17 6.78
CA PRO A 375 27.44 0.79 6.28
C PRO A 375 26.21 0.05 6.79
N HIS A 376 25.56 -0.73 5.93
CA HIS A 376 24.38 -1.54 6.22
C HIS A 376 23.13 -0.76 6.68
N MET A 377 23.07 0.53 6.35
CA MET A 377 21.94 1.40 6.64
C MET A 377 20.63 0.83 6.07
N ASN A 378 19.54 0.93 6.85
CA ASN A 378 18.18 0.49 6.51
C ASN A 378 17.91 -1.02 6.49
N GLU A 379 18.93 -1.88 6.35
CA GLU A 379 18.75 -3.35 6.21
C GLU A 379 18.01 -4.02 7.39
N ARG A 380 17.89 -3.32 8.54
CA ARG A 380 17.28 -3.83 9.77
C ARG A 380 16.27 -2.87 10.39
N CYS A 381 15.85 -1.83 9.66
CA CYS A 381 14.95 -0.84 10.24
C CYS A 381 13.53 -1.37 10.37
N PRO A 382 12.88 -1.14 11.53
CA PRO A 382 11.43 -1.29 11.59
C PRO A 382 10.79 -0.16 10.79
N SER A 383 10.00 -0.51 9.77
CA SER A 383 9.35 0.43 8.85
C SER A 383 7.82 0.25 8.85
N LEU A 384 7.22 0.03 10.02
CA LEU A 384 5.78 -0.17 10.13
C LEU A 384 5.05 1.10 10.58
N PRO A 385 3.93 1.47 9.93
CA PRO A 385 3.00 2.47 10.45
C PRO A 385 2.44 2.08 11.83
N PRO A 386 2.06 3.05 12.69
CA PRO A 386 2.09 4.50 12.46
C PRO A 386 3.37 5.19 12.98
N ASP A 387 4.26 4.47 13.64
CA ASP A 387 5.35 5.10 14.40
C ASP A 387 6.59 5.41 13.53
N TYR A 388 6.81 4.65 12.45
CA TYR A 388 7.94 4.79 11.52
C TYR A 388 9.28 5.00 12.25
N ASN A 389 9.42 4.32 13.39
CA ASN A 389 10.49 4.61 14.33
C ASN A 389 11.81 4.08 13.78
N ARG A 390 12.77 4.98 13.58
CA ARG A 390 14.12 4.60 13.17
C ARG A 390 15.00 4.40 14.39
N VAL A 391 15.38 3.16 14.67
CA VAL A 391 16.35 2.84 15.73
C VAL A 391 17.77 3.21 15.31
N GLN A 392 18.61 3.55 16.28
CA GLN A 392 20.01 3.89 16.01
C GLN A 392 20.73 2.71 15.34
N ASN A 393 21.38 2.96 14.20
CA ASN A 393 22.13 1.98 13.41
C ASN A 393 21.30 0.76 12.98
N CYS A 394 20.01 0.96 12.72
CA CYS A 394 19.37 0.23 11.65
C CYS A 394 19.84 0.87 10.32
#